data_AF-A0A534U1H6-F1
#
_entry.id   AF-A0A534U1H6-F1
#
_cell.length_a   1.000
_cell.length_b   1.000
_cell.length_c   1.000
_cell.angle_alpha   90.00
_cell.angle_beta   90.00
_cell.angle_gamma   90.00
#
_symmetry.space_group_name_H-M   'P 1'
#
loop_
_entity.id
_entity.type
_entity.pdbx_description
1 polymer ?
#
loop_
_entity_poly.entity_id
_entity_poly.type
_entity_poly.pdbx_seq_one_letter_code
_entity_poly.pdbx_strand_id
1 'polypeptide(L)'
;MLEKLFGYLRKLGNASEYQALRMPDVDAVPDIEEVFAKARRAAAGDQPVEQKGRNVIVVTPGRLLMLQPCPAPGSMASNQVASVEGMISPKVKRNIAAIAYTELSGLRSDISKTIPFFGILRGFAYIGHAVWIFEGHGSALVAGCRDADVLIVDGAMVPHLQTDWSAAASSVMRSREIYVHDRATYSLRKET
;
A
#
# COMPACT_ATOMS: atom_id res chain seq x y z
N MET A 1 -2.85 21.47 45.30
CA MET A 1 -2.76 19.99 45.30
C MET A 1 -3.45 19.36 44.06
N LEU A 2 -4.37 20.07 43.39
CA LEU A 2 -5.07 19.60 42.18
C LEU A 2 -4.27 19.72 40.86
N GLU A 3 -3.29 20.63 40.76
CA GLU A 3 -2.49 20.79 39.52
C GLU A 3 -1.47 19.68 39.28
N LYS A 4 -0.92 19.07 40.34
CA LYS A 4 0.00 17.93 40.20
C LYS A 4 -0.73 16.65 39.75
N LEU A 5 -2.04 16.54 40.03
CA LEU A 5 -2.85 15.40 39.60
C LEU A 5 -3.19 15.48 38.10
N PHE A 6 -3.43 16.68 37.56
CA PHE A 6 -3.59 16.90 36.12
C PHE A 6 -2.29 16.67 35.33
N GLY A 7 -1.12 17.04 35.90
CA GLY A 7 0.18 16.73 35.32
C GLY A 7 0.50 15.23 35.28
N TYR A 8 0.03 14.46 36.26
CA TYR A 8 0.25 13.01 36.35
C TYR A 8 -0.70 12.21 35.44
N LEU A 9 -1.96 12.65 35.31
CA LEU A 9 -2.92 12.03 34.39
C LEU A 9 -2.60 12.30 32.91
N ARG A 10 -1.90 13.40 32.59
CA ARG A 10 -1.38 13.66 31.25
C ARG A 10 -0.17 12.77 30.88
N LYS A 11 0.47 12.13 31.86
CA LYS A 11 1.54 11.12 31.67
C LYS A 11 1.03 9.68 31.54
N LEU A 12 -0.27 9.44 31.81
CA LEU A 12 -0.89 8.11 31.77
C LEU A 12 -1.91 7.93 30.64
N GLY A 13 -2.19 9.00 29.88
CA GLY A 13 -2.79 8.85 28.55
C GLY A 13 -1.70 8.42 27.60
N ASN A 14 -1.75 7.17 27.13
CA ASN A 14 -0.91 6.64 26.05
C ASN A 14 -0.63 7.75 25.03
N ALA A 15 0.59 8.28 25.06
CA ALA A 15 1.17 8.84 23.88
C ALA A 15 1.25 7.68 22.89
N SER A 16 0.19 7.51 22.10
CA SER A 16 0.35 7.09 20.73
C SER A 16 1.34 8.09 20.17
N GLU A 17 2.64 7.78 20.28
CA GLU A 17 3.67 8.43 19.49
C GLU A 17 3.16 8.34 18.06
N TYR A 18 2.62 9.44 17.55
CA TYR A 18 2.49 9.63 16.12
C TYR A 18 3.93 9.71 15.65
N GLN A 19 4.53 8.55 15.41
CA GLN A 19 5.85 8.47 14.84
C GLN A 19 5.78 9.22 13.52
N ALA A 20 6.53 10.31 13.43
CA ALA A 20 6.56 11.12 12.23
C ALA A 20 6.87 10.20 11.04
N LEU A 21 6.14 10.41 9.94
CA LEU A 21 6.32 9.59 8.76
C LEU A 21 7.80 9.58 8.35
N ARG A 22 8.31 8.39 8.04
CA ARG A 22 9.70 8.15 7.67
C ARG A 22 9.77 6.96 6.72
N MET A 23 10.93 6.75 6.13
CA MET A 23 11.26 5.43 5.59
C MET A 23 11.51 4.47 6.77
N PRO A 24 10.78 3.33 6.88
CA PRO A 24 11.03 2.36 7.94
C PRO A 24 12.36 1.64 7.74
N ASP A 25 12.92 1.12 8.83
CA ASP A 25 14.02 0.16 8.76
C ASP A 25 13.49 -1.15 8.16
N VAL A 26 14.27 -1.75 7.26
CA VAL A 26 13.86 -2.93 6.52
C VAL A 26 14.80 -4.09 6.77
N ASP A 27 14.24 -5.30 6.76
CA ASP A 27 15.06 -6.50 6.76
C ASP A 27 15.69 -6.68 5.38
N ALA A 28 17.03 -6.78 5.37
CA ALA A 28 17.79 -7.17 4.20
C ALA A 28 17.67 -8.69 4.05
N VAL A 29 16.95 -9.12 3.02
CA VAL A 29 16.84 -10.53 2.64
C VAL A 29 17.55 -10.73 1.30
N PRO A 30 18.30 -11.84 1.12
CA PRO A 30 19.00 -12.10 -0.13
C PRO A 30 18.03 -12.25 -1.32
N ASP A 31 16.81 -12.75 -1.09
CA ASP A 31 15.87 -13.13 -2.14
C ASP A 31 14.65 -12.17 -2.25
N ILE A 32 14.90 -10.86 -2.25
CA ILE A 32 13.83 -9.85 -2.30
C ILE A 32 12.92 -10.00 -3.54
N GLU A 33 13.47 -10.42 -4.68
CA GLU A 33 12.71 -10.70 -5.90
C GLU A 33 11.72 -11.87 -5.69
N GLU A 34 12.10 -12.89 -4.91
CA GLU A 34 11.21 -14.01 -4.60
C GLU A 34 10.04 -13.56 -3.70
N VAL A 35 10.31 -12.69 -2.72
CA VAL A 35 9.28 -12.09 -1.85
C VAL A 35 8.23 -11.37 -2.69
N PHE A 36 8.65 -10.51 -3.62
CA PHE A 36 7.71 -9.79 -4.47
C PHE A 36 7.07 -10.65 -5.54
N ALA A 37 7.74 -11.67 -6.07
CA ALA A 37 7.12 -12.66 -6.94
C ALA A 37 5.98 -13.41 -6.22
N LYS A 38 6.16 -13.78 -4.94
CA LYS A 38 5.10 -14.35 -4.09
C LYS A 38 3.97 -13.35 -3.87
N ALA A 39 4.28 -12.08 -3.59
CA ALA A 39 3.26 -11.03 -3.41
C ALA A 39 2.40 -10.85 -4.68
N ARG A 40 3.02 -10.81 -5.86
CA ARG A 40 2.31 -10.68 -7.14
C ARG A 40 1.38 -11.87 -7.41
N ARG A 41 1.86 -13.11 -7.20
CA ARG A 41 1.03 -14.32 -7.36
C ARG A 41 -0.15 -14.32 -6.38
N ALA A 42 0.12 -14.02 -5.11
CA ALA A 42 -0.92 -13.92 -4.09
C ALA A 42 -1.98 -12.85 -4.44
N ALA A 43 -1.56 -11.69 -4.96
CA ALA A 43 -2.46 -10.61 -5.39
C ALA A 43 -3.27 -11.00 -6.64
N ALA A 44 -2.71 -11.81 -7.53
CA ALA A 44 -3.41 -12.35 -8.70
C ALA A 44 -4.48 -13.40 -8.34
N GLY A 45 -4.49 -13.89 -7.09
CA GLY A 45 -5.40 -14.92 -6.60
C GLY A 45 -4.84 -16.34 -6.70
N ASP A 46 -3.53 -16.49 -6.95
CA ASP A 46 -2.81 -17.76 -6.89
C ASP A 46 -2.48 -18.07 -5.42
N GLN A 47 -3.51 -18.49 -4.67
CA GLN A 47 -3.44 -18.85 -3.26
C GLN A 47 -4.02 -20.25 -3.00
N PRO A 48 -3.61 -20.92 -1.92
CA PRO A 48 -4.22 -22.18 -1.50
C PRO A 48 -5.73 -22.07 -1.35
N VAL A 49 -6.44 -23.17 -1.63
CA VAL A 49 -7.92 -23.25 -1.71
C VAL A 49 -8.63 -22.79 -0.43
N GLU A 50 -7.95 -22.75 0.71
CA GLU A 50 -8.48 -22.31 2.01
C GLU A 50 -8.58 -20.78 2.14
N GLN A 51 -7.86 -20.01 1.32
CA GLN A 51 -7.85 -18.54 1.33
C GLN A 51 -8.63 -17.97 0.14
N LYS A 52 -9.84 -18.49 -0.10
CA LYS A 52 -10.69 -18.03 -1.22
C LYS A 52 -11.04 -16.56 -1.06
N GLY A 53 -10.73 -15.78 -2.09
CA GLY A 53 -11.13 -14.38 -2.18
C GLY A 53 -10.07 -13.53 -2.86
N ARG A 54 -10.46 -12.31 -3.24
CA ARG A 54 -9.50 -11.29 -3.67
C ARG A 54 -8.87 -10.66 -2.44
N ASN A 55 -7.57 -10.44 -2.49
CA ASN A 55 -6.82 -9.81 -1.41
C ASN A 55 -6.02 -8.64 -1.98
N VAL A 56 -5.87 -7.59 -1.18
CA VAL A 56 -4.74 -6.65 -1.32
C VAL A 56 -3.59 -7.23 -0.51
N ILE A 57 -2.42 -7.35 -1.11
CA ILE A 57 -1.24 -7.89 -0.42
C ILE A 57 -0.41 -6.74 0.13
N VAL A 58 -0.06 -6.77 1.41
CA VAL A 58 0.86 -5.80 2.01
C VAL A 58 2.16 -6.51 2.34
N VAL A 59 3.25 -6.04 1.75
CA VAL A 59 4.62 -6.43 2.09
C VAL A 59 5.10 -5.49 3.19
N THR A 60 5.36 -6.05 4.37
CA THR A 60 5.88 -5.26 5.50
C THR A 60 7.38 -4.97 5.33
N PRO A 61 7.95 -4.03 6.09
CA PRO A 61 9.40 -3.80 6.11
C PRO A 61 10.22 -5.04 6.48
N GLY A 62 9.66 -5.89 7.36
CA GLY A 62 10.20 -7.21 7.71
C GLY A 62 9.85 -8.32 6.70
N ARG A 63 9.42 -7.96 5.49
CA ARG A 63 9.19 -8.84 4.33
C ARG A 63 8.11 -9.91 4.51
N LEU A 64 7.24 -9.74 5.50
CA LEU A 64 6.04 -10.56 5.66
C LEU A 64 4.98 -10.15 4.65
N LEU A 65 4.28 -11.14 4.08
CA LEU A 65 3.08 -10.90 3.27
C LEU A 65 1.84 -10.94 4.17
N MET A 66 1.18 -9.79 4.33
CA MET A 66 -0.12 -9.69 4.98
C MET A 66 -1.23 -9.65 3.93
N LEU A 67 -2.22 -10.51 4.09
CA LEU A 67 -3.38 -10.56 3.20
C LEU A 67 -4.49 -9.69 3.79
N GLN A 68 -4.95 -8.72 3.00
CA GLN A 68 -6.10 -7.90 3.35
C GLN A 68 -7.29 -8.30 2.48
N PRO A 69 -8.30 -8.99 3.05
CA PRO A 69 -9.40 -9.51 2.27
C PRO A 69 -10.25 -8.38 1.66
N CYS A 70 -10.66 -8.59 0.42
CA CYS A 70 -11.67 -7.76 -0.21
C CYS A 70 -13.08 -8.18 0.26
N PRO A 71 -14.07 -7.27 0.21
CA PRO A 71 -15.46 -7.64 0.38
C PRO A 71 -15.91 -8.73 -0.60
N ALA A 72 -16.96 -9.46 -0.24
CA ALA A 72 -17.51 -10.51 -1.09
C ALA A 72 -17.95 -9.96 -2.46
N PRO A 73 -17.81 -10.72 -3.56
CA PRO A 73 -18.33 -10.32 -4.87
C PRO A 73 -19.80 -9.91 -4.78
N GLY A 74 -20.15 -8.77 -5.40
CA GLY A 74 -21.49 -8.19 -5.34
C GLY A 74 -21.83 -7.40 -4.06
N SER A 75 -20.99 -7.41 -3.02
CA SER A 75 -21.30 -6.72 -1.76
C SER A 75 -20.88 -5.24 -1.69
N MET A 76 -20.09 -4.73 -2.64
CA MET A 76 -19.71 -3.31 -2.68
C MET A 76 -20.81 -2.52 -3.39
N ALA A 77 -21.14 -1.32 -2.90
CA ALA A 77 -22.19 -0.50 -3.49
C ALA A 77 -21.86 -0.12 -4.94
N SER A 78 -22.85 -0.15 -5.83
CA SER A 78 -22.64 0.04 -7.28
C SER A 78 -22.01 1.39 -7.63
N ASN A 79 -22.32 2.46 -6.87
CA ASN A 79 -21.69 3.77 -7.03
C ASN A 79 -20.20 3.77 -6.66
N GLN A 80 -19.80 2.99 -5.64
CA GLN A 80 -18.39 2.82 -5.29
C GLN A 80 -17.65 2.02 -6.36
N VAL A 81 -18.26 0.95 -6.86
CA VAL A 81 -17.71 0.15 -7.97
C VAL A 81 -17.50 1.05 -9.20
N ALA A 82 -18.54 1.75 -9.65
CA ALA A 82 -18.47 2.63 -10.82
C ALA A 82 -17.41 3.74 -10.66
N SER A 83 -17.25 4.30 -9.46
CA SER A 83 -16.21 5.30 -9.17
C SER A 83 -14.80 4.74 -9.40
N VAL A 84 -14.52 3.53 -8.89
CA VAL A 84 -13.21 2.89 -9.05
C VAL A 84 -12.97 2.46 -10.50
N GLU A 85 -13.98 1.93 -11.18
CA GLU A 85 -13.90 1.57 -12.61
C GLU A 85 -13.61 2.78 -13.51
N GLY A 86 -14.09 3.97 -13.10
CA GLY A 86 -13.80 5.23 -13.76
C GLY A 86 -12.34 5.69 -13.58
N MET A 87 -11.66 5.26 -12.52
CA MET A 87 -10.24 5.57 -12.29
C MET A 87 -9.32 4.64 -13.09
N ILE A 88 -9.52 3.33 -12.96
CA ILE A 88 -8.77 2.30 -13.71
C ILE A 88 -9.77 1.28 -14.22
N SER A 89 -9.86 1.15 -15.55
CA SER A 89 -10.85 0.28 -16.16
C SER A 89 -10.59 -1.19 -15.84
N PRO A 90 -11.62 -1.96 -15.43
CA PRO A 90 -11.48 -3.39 -15.17
C PRO A 90 -11.43 -4.23 -16.44
N LYS A 91 -11.58 -3.63 -17.64
CA LYS A 91 -11.60 -4.33 -18.94
C LYS A 91 -10.28 -5.07 -19.20
N VAL A 92 -9.17 -4.46 -18.80
CA VAL A 92 -7.85 -5.09 -18.82
C VAL A 92 -7.41 -5.22 -17.37
N LYS A 93 -7.22 -6.45 -16.89
CA LYS A 93 -6.70 -6.66 -15.54
C LYS A 93 -5.27 -6.16 -15.47
N ARG A 94 -4.99 -5.37 -14.44
CA ARG A 94 -3.72 -4.69 -14.23
C ARG A 94 -3.06 -5.18 -12.97
N ASN A 95 -1.73 -5.16 -12.99
CA ASN A 95 -0.91 -5.25 -11.81
C ASN A 95 -0.69 -3.83 -11.25
N ILE A 96 -1.09 -3.60 -10.01
CA ILE A 96 -1.02 -2.31 -9.35
C ILE A 96 -0.11 -2.46 -8.13
N ALA A 97 1.07 -1.86 -8.20
CA ALA A 97 1.93 -1.67 -7.05
C ALA A 97 1.56 -0.37 -6.34
N ALA A 98 1.67 -0.34 -5.01
CA ALA A 98 1.55 0.88 -4.25
C ALA A 98 2.71 1.07 -3.26
N ILE A 99 3.18 2.31 -3.16
CA ILE A 99 4.15 2.72 -2.14
C ILE A 99 3.38 3.47 -1.06
N ALA A 100 3.41 2.97 0.16
CA ALA A 100 2.79 3.60 1.32
C ALA A 100 3.55 3.20 2.59
N TYR A 101 3.20 3.81 3.73
CA TYR A 101 3.78 3.38 4.99
C TYR A 101 3.23 2.00 5.38
N THR A 102 4.10 1.00 5.56
CA THR A 102 3.70 -0.40 5.84
C THR A 102 4.25 -0.94 7.16
N GLU A 103 4.65 -0.06 8.08
CA GLU A 103 5.14 -0.48 9.40
C GLU A 103 4.06 -1.27 10.16
N LEU A 104 4.45 -2.43 10.72
CA LEU A 104 3.51 -3.44 11.21
C LEU A 104 2.62 -2.95 12.35
N SER A 105 3.14 -2.08 13.24
CA SER A 105 2.39 -1.46 14.33
C SER A 105 1.24 -0.58 13.80
N GLY A 106 1.49 0.22 12.77
CA GLY A 106 0.49 1.03 12.09
C GLY A 106 -0.55 0.16 11.39
N LEU A 107 -0.11 -0.85 10.63
CA LEU A 107 -1.00 -1.75 9.90
C LEU A 107 -1.96 -2.52 10.82
N ARG A 108 -1.49 -2.96 11.99
CA ARG A 108 -2.30 -3.72 12.97
C ARG A 108 -3.28 -2.85 13.75
N SER A 109 -2.97 -1.57 13.95
CA SER A 109 -3.82 -0.66 14.70
C SER A 109 -4.92 -0.07 13.82
N ASP A 110 -4.56 0.54 12.69
CA ASP A 110 -5.49 1.12 11.73
C ASP A 110 -4.82 1.31 10.36
N ILE A 111 -5.12 0.40 9.44
CA ILE A 111 -4.58 0.47 8.08
C ILE A 111 -4.98 1.76 7.35
N SER A 112 -6.12 2.37 7.68
CA SER A 112 -6.59 3.59 7.02
C SER A 112 -5.80 4.84 7.45
N LYS A 113 -5.19 4.83 8.63
CA LYS A 113 -4.27 5.90 9.06
C LYS A 113 -2.90 5.75 8.42
N THR A 114 -2.47 4.51 8.24
CA THR A 114 -1.15 4.16 7.71
C THR A 114 -1.11 4.30 6.19
N ILE A 115 -2.20 3.90 5.52
CA ILE A 115 -2.40 3.93 4.06
C ILE A 115 -3.75 4.64 3.79
N PRO A 116 -3.78 5.98 3.71
CA PRO A 116 -5.05 6.74 3.60
C PRO A 116 -5.91 6.39 2.38
N PHE A 117 -5.30 5.91 1.30
CA PHE A 117 -5.98 5.51 0.06
C PHE A 117 -6.22 4.00 -0.04
N PHE A 118 -6.11 3.26 1.08
CA PHE A 118 -6.34 1.82 1.09
C PHE A 118 -7.73 1.43 0.56
N GLY A 119 -8.74 2.26 0.78
CA GLY A 119 -10.09 2.06 0.23
C GLY A 119 -10.11 1.99 -1.31
N ILE A 120 -9.34 2.87 -1.96
CA ILE A 120 -9.18 2.89 -3.43
C ILE A 120 -8.47 1.61 -3.90
N LEU A 121 -7.36 1.26 -3.25
CA LEU A 121 -6.59 0.04 -3.56
C LEU A 121 -7.42 -1.23 -3.43
N ARG A 122 -8.21 -1.33 -2.35
CA ARG A 122 -9.14 -2.44 -2.14
C ARG A 122 -10.24 -2.45 -3.20
N GLY A 123 -10.71 -1.27 -3.64
CA GLY A 123 -11.61 -1.15 -4.78
C GLY A 123 -11.01 -1.75 -6.06
N PHE A 124 -9.75 -1.45 -6.37
CA PHE A 124 -9.09 -2.02 -7.55
C PHE A 124 -8.98 -3.55 -7.47
N ALA A 125 -8.59 -4.08 -6.31
CA ALA A 125 -8.55 -5.53 -6.09
C ALA A 125 -9.95 -6.16 -6.23
N TYR A 126 -10.97 -5.48 -5.71
CA TYR A 126 -12.37 -5.90 -5.79
C TYR A 126 -12.86 -6.04 -7.24
N ILE A 127 -12.53 -5.09 -8.12
CA ILE A 127 -12.88 -5.15 -9.56
C ILE A 127 -11.92 -6.03 -10.38
N GLY A 128 -10.99 -6.73 -9.72
CA GLY A 128 -10.19 -7.82 -10.27
C GLY A 128 -8.76 -7.48 -10.67
N HIS A 129 -8.24 -6.30 -10.32
CA HIS A 129 -6.81 -6.02 -10.45
C HIS A 129 -6.00 -6.80 -9.40
N ALA A 130 -4.74 -7.09 -9.69
CA ALA A 130 -3.80 -7.61 -8.70
C ALA A 130 -3.14 -6.42 -8.00
N VAL A 131 -3.29 -6.31 -6.67
CA VAL A 131 -2.81 -5.15 -5.90
C VAL A 131 -1.87 -5.58 -4.80
N TRP A 132 -0.66 -5.01 -4.76
CA TRP A 132 0.27 -5.16 -3.65
C TRP A 132 0.85 -3.81 -3.19
N ILE A 133 1.19 -3.72 -1.92
CA ILE A 133 1.66 -2.50 -1.25
C ILE A 133 2.99 -2.78 -0.56
N PHE A 134 3.93 -1.85 -0.62
CA PHE A 134 5.20 -1.92 0.12
C PHE A 134 5.70 -0.51 0.47
N GLU A 135 6.82 -0.42 1.18
CA GLU A 135 7.32 0.82 1.79
C GLU A 135 8.08 1.75 0.83
N GLY A 136 8.53 1.24 -0.32
CA GLY A 136 9.32 2.02 -1.29
C GLY A 136 10.80 2.17 -0.96
N HIS A 137 11.33 1.45 0.03
CA HIS A 137 12.75 1.48 0.39
C HIS A 137 13.63 1.11 -0.82
N GLY A 138 14.80 1.74 -0.95
CA GLY A 138 15.68 1.56 -2.13
C GLY A 138 16.05 0.10 -2.42
N SER A 139 16.26 -0.72 -1.39
CA SER A 139 16.53 -2.16 -1.53
C SER A 139 15.35 -2.99 -2.06
N ALA A 140 14.12 -2.46 -2.00
CA ALA A 140 12.89 -3.12 -2.43
C ALA A 140 12.23 -2.46 -3.63
N LEU A 141 12.59 -1.21 -3.96
CA LEU A 141 11.92 -0.40 -4.97
C LEU A 141 11.80 -1.11 -6.32
N VAL A 142 12.93 -1.61 -6.83
CA VAL A 142 12.98 -2.30 -8.12
C VAL A 142 12.14 -3.59 -8.09
N ALA A 143 12.35 -4.47 -7.10
CA ALA A 143 11.62 -5.72 -7.00
C ALA A 143 10.10 -5.51 -6.79
N GLY A 144 9.74 -4.46 -6.04
CA GLY A 144 8.36 -4.08 -5.73
C GLY A 144 7.61 -3.44 -6.89
N CYS A 145 8.31 -2.70 -7.76
CA CYS A 145 7.71 -2.10 -8.96
C CYS A 145 7.73 -3.03 -10.18
N ARG A 146 8.53 -4.10 -10.15
CA ARG A 146 8.64 -5.05 -11.26
C ARG A 146 7.27 -5.59 -11.68
N ASP A 147 7.04 -5.61 -12.99
CA ASP A 147 5.82 -6.07 -13.65
C ASP A 147 4.53 -5.30 -13.31
N ALA A 148 4.61 -4.20 -12.56
CA ALA A 148 3.46 -3.34 -12.37
C ALA A 148 3.08 -2.66 -13.69
N ASP A 149 1.77 -2.54 -13.95
CA ASP A 149 1.26 -1.65 -15.00
C ASP A 149 1.07 -0.24 -14.45
N VAL A 150 0.69 -0.15 -13.17
CA VAL A 150 0.41 1.10 -12.48
C VAL A 150 1.14 1.11 -11.15
N LEU A 151 1.78 2.24 -10.83
CA LEU A 151 2.34 2.52 -9.52
C LEU A 151 1.56 3.68 -8.88
N ILE A 152 1.06 3.48 -7.66
CA ILE A 152 0.41 4.53 -6.87
C ILE A 152 1.26 4.82 -5.63
N VAL A 153 1.75 6.05 -5.51
CA VAL A 153 2.65 6.46 -4.43
C VAL A 153 1.90 7.35 -3.46
N ASP A 154 1.98 7.07 -2.17
CA ASP A 154 1.57 8.02 -1.16
C ASP A 154 2.41 9.30 -1.26
N GLY A 155 1.79 10.44 -1.53
CA GLY A 155 2.49 11.72 -1.65
C GLY A 155 3.30 12.08 -0.40
N ALA A 156 2.89 11.61 0.77
CA ALA A 156 3.67 11.84 2.00
C ALA A 156 4.94 10.96 2.06
N MET A 157 5.00 9.83 1.35
CA MET A 157 6.20 9.00 1.28
C MET A 157 7.25 9.52 0.29
N VAL A 158 6.86 10.34 -0.70
CA VAL A 158 7.75 10.85 -1.77
C VAL A 158 9.04 11.49 -1.23
N PRO A 159 9.02 12.37 -0.20
CA PRO A 159 10.25 12.96 0.35
C PRO A 159 11.21 11.94 1.00
N HIS A 160 10.75 10.73 1.27
CA HIS A 160 11.53 9.66 1.89
C HIS A 160 12.06 8.62 0.88
N LEU A 161 11.72 8.77 -0.40
CA LEU A 161 12.20 7.92 -1.48
C LEU A 161 13.59 8.40 -1.98
N GLN A 162 14.30 7.52 -2.69
CA GLN A 162 15.54 7.89 -3.38
C GLN A 162 15.24 8.95 -4.44
N THR A 163 16.16 9.87 -4.72
CA THR A 163 15.92 11.01 -5.64
C THR A 163 15.46 10.58 -7.04
N ASP A 164 15.91 9.42 -7.52
CA ASP A 164 15.61 8.83 -8.83
C ASP A 164 14.53 7.75 -8.78
N TRP A 165 13.73 7.68 -7.70
CA TRP A 165 12.79 6.59 -7.45
C TRP A 165 11.83 6.32 -8.62
N SER A 166 11.34 7.38 -9.28
CA SER A 166 10.37 7.27 -10.37
C SER A 166 11.01 6.68 -11.63
N ALA A 167 12.27 7.03 -11.90
CA ALA A 167 13.05 6.46 -12.99
C ALA A 167 13.40 4.99 -12.70
N ALA A 168 13.84 4.67 -11.48
CA ALA A 168 14.13 3.31 -11.06
C ALA A 168 12.88 2.40 -11.18
N ALA A 169 11.73 2.86 -10.67
CA ALA A 169 10.46 2.15 -10.81
C ALA A 169 10.08 1.95 -12.28
N SER A 170 10.09 3.02 -13.09
CA SER A 170 9.73 2.99 -14.50
C SER A 170 10.58 2.05 -15.36
N SER A 171 11.81 1.75 -14.92
CA SER A 171 12.73 0.87 -15.65
C SER A 171 12.33 -0.61 -15.62
N VAL A 172 11.47 -1.03 -14.66
CA VAL A 172 11.06 -2.42 -14.45
C VAL A 172 9.55 -2.65 -14.51
N MET A 173 8.76 -1.58 -14.59
CA MET A 173 7.33 -1.64 -14.85
C MET A 173 7.03 -2.02 -16.31
N ARG A 174 5.87 -2.63 -16.55
CA ARG A 174 5.38 -2.95 -17.91
C ARG A 174 4.81 -1.73 -18.62
N SER A 175 4.26 -0.79 -17.87
CA SER A 175 3.76 0.51 -18.33
C SER A 175 4.25 1.60 -17.38
N ARG A 176 4.50 2.81 -17.89
CA ARG A 176 4.99 3.94 -17.08
C ARG A 176 3.85 4.77 -16.50
N GLU A 177 2.77 4.13 -16.06
CA GLU A 177 1.65 4.81 -15.42
C GLU A 177 1.91 4.96 -13.92
N ILE A 178 2.43 6.12 -13.52
CA ILE A 178 2.71 6.45 -12.12
C ILE A 178 1.77 7.56 -11.66
N TYR A 179 1.18 7.37 -10.48
CA TYR A 179 0.32 8.35 -9.83
C TYR A 179 0.79 8.62 -8.41
N VAL A 180 0.71 9.88 -7.98
CA VAL A 180 0.94 10.30 -6.60
C VAL A 180 -0.41 10.63 -5.97
N HIS A 181 -0.72 9.97 -4.86
CA HIS A 181 -1.90 10.23 -4.05
C HIS A 181 -1.68 11.43 -3.14
N ASP A 182 -2.51 12.45 -3.30
CA ASP A 182 -2.54 13.62 -2.43
C ASP A 182 -3.48 13.38 -1.24
N ARG A 183 -2.93 13.32 -0.03
CA ARG A 183 -3.70 13.06 1.19
C ARG A 183 -4.70 14.16 1.55
N ALA A 184 -4.48 15.40 1.14
CA ALA A 184 -5.34 16.53 1.49
C ALA A 184 -6.58 16.62 0.57
N THR A 185 -6.39 16.32 -0.71
CA THR A 185 -7.45 16.38 -1.74
C THR A 185 -8.05 15.02 -2.08
N TYR A 186 -7.44 13.93 -1.60
CA TYR A 186 -7.81 12.55 -1.90
C TYR A 186 -7.82 12.25 -3.40
N SER A 187 -6.92 12.90 -4.15
CA SER A 187 -6.81 12.80 -5.60
C SER A 187 -5.56 12.03 -6.02
N LEU A 188 -5.62 11.39 -7.19
CA LEU A 188 -4.47 10.79 -7.87
C LEU A 188 -3.98 11.76 -8.95
N ARG A 189 -2.77 12.28 -8.78
CA ARG A 189 -2.10 13.09 -9.80
C ARG A 189 -1.12 12.23 -10.57
N LYS A 190 -1.14 12.33 -11.89
CA LYS A 190 -0.16 11.62 -12.72
C LYS A 190 1.23 12.23 -12.50
N GLU A 191 2.22 11.38 -12.25
CA GLU A 191 3.62 11.78 -12.23
C GLU A 191 4.06 12.00 -13.68
N THR A 192 4.53 13.21 -13.99
CA THR A 192 4.93 13.64 -15.35
C THR A 192 6.42 13.57 -15.55
#